data_AF-A0A920DP92-F1
#
_entry.id   AF-A0A920DP92-F1
#
_cell.length_a   1.000
_cell.length_b   1.000
_cell.length_c   1.000
_cell.angle_alpha   90.00
_cell.angle_beta   90.00
_cell.angle_gamma   90.00
#
_symmetry.space_group_name_H-M   'P 1'
#
loop_
_entity.id
_entity.type
_entity.pdbx_description
1 polymer ?
#
loop_
_entity_poly.entity_id
_entity_poly.type
_entity_poly.pdbx_seq_one_letter_code
_entity_poly.pdbx_strand_id
1 'polypeptide(L)'
;MTFFSRAVLLFICGIVQIFFAAHLLFDWNILDLPSDLMFIPGILVLFTWAILSLDYHFGNKDSKVALYDEYIADRFYKLGAAGYSVTGLGLFGLFAIQDYSAWSWEAANAFILNLSAFFWFVFGSLIVIFSYGDYKESVDG
;
A
#
# COMPACT_ATOMS: atom_id res chain seq x y z
N MET A 1 5.65 2.12 19.75
CA MET A 1 6.43 1.17 18.92
C MET A 1 7.76 1.81 18.52
N THR A 2 8.84 1.05 18.32
CA THR A 2 10.12 1.59 17.82
C THR A 2 10.07 1.83 16.31
N PHE A 3 10.97 2.67 15.78
CA PHE A 3 11.12 2.87 14.34
C PHE A 3 11.32 1.56 13.56
N PHE A 4 12.19 0.67 14.06
CA PHE A 4 12.44 -0.63 13.43
C PHE A 4 11.17 -1.50 13.38
N SER A 5 10.44 -1.62 14.50
CA SER A 5 9.22 -2.42 14.54
C SER A 5 8.15 -1.86 13.60
N ARG A 6 8.02 -0.53 13.51
CA ARG A 6 7.10 0.12 12.56
C ARG A 6 7.52 -0.14 11.12
N ALA A 7 8.80 -0.04 10.82
CA ALA A 7 9.37 -0.34 9.51
C ALA A 7 9.04 -1.77 9.08
N VAL A 8 9.29 -2.77 9.92
CA VAL A 8 8.99 -4.18 9.60
C VAL A 8 7.49 -4.40 9.35
N LEU A 9 6.63 -3.85 10.22
CA LEU A 9 5.18 -3.97 10.08
C LEU A 9 4.69 -3.38 8.75
N LEU A 10 5.11 -2.14 8.45
CA LEU A 10 4.75 -1.46 7.22
C LEU A 10 5.33 -2.17 6.00
N PHE A 11 6.60 -2.58 6.05
CA PHE A 11 7.26 -3.29 4.95
C PHE A 11 6.52 -4.58 4.58
N ILE A 12 6.16 -5.40 5.57
CA ILE A 12 5.40 -6.64 5.34
C ILE A 12 4.02 -6.31 4.72
N CYS A 13 3.32 -5.30 5.27
CA CYS A 13 2.04 -4.87 4.73
C CYS A 13 2.14 -4.40 3.27
N GLY A 14 3.17 -3.63 2.94
CA GLY A 14 3.39 -3.09 1.60
C GLY A 14 3.85 -4.16 0.60
N ILE A 15 4.81 -5.02 0.96
CA ILE A 15 5.33 -6.03 0.03
C ILE A 15 4.29 -7.09 -0.32
N VAL A 16 3.41 -7.45 0.63
CA VAL A 16 2.29 -8.36 0.34
C VAL A 16 1.32 -7.73 -0.65
N GLN A 17 0.98 -6.45 -0.51
CA GLN A 17 0.15 -5.74 -1.49
C GLN A 17 0.81 -5.74 -2.88
N ILE A 18 2.11 -5.42 -2.97
CA ILE A 18 2.85 -5.44 -4.24
C ILE A 18 2.86 -6.84 -4.86
N PHE A 19 3.08 -7.88 -4.06
CA PHE A 19 3.09 -9.26 -4.53
C PHE A 19 1.75 -9.66 -5.17
N PHE A 20 0.63 -9.39 -4.49
CA PHE A 20 -0.71 -9.67 -5.04
C PHE A 20 -1.02 -8.81 -6.27
N ALA A 21 -0.63 -7.53 -6.26
CA ALA A 21 -0.79 -6.66 -7.41
C ALA A 21 0.00 -7.15 -8.63
N ALA A 22 1.23 -7.60 -8.42
CA ALA A 22 2.10 -8.08 -9.49
C ALA A 22 1.58 -9.40 -10.08
N HIS A 23 1.04 -10.29 -9.24
CA HIS A 23 0.36 -11.50 -9.72
C HIS A 23 -0.80 -11.16 -10.67
N LEU A 24 -1.62 -10.15 -10.33
CA LEU A 24 -2.77 -9.74 -11.13
C LEU A 24 -2.42 -8.94 -12.38
N LEU A 25 -1.44 -8.04 -12.31
CA LEU A 25 -1.12 -7.12 -13.41
C LEU A 25 -0.16 -7.73 -14.45
N PHE A 26 0.74 -8.63 -14.03
CA PHE A 26 1.82 -9.13 -14.87
C PHE A 26 1.73 -10.62 -15.17
N ASP A 27 0.59 -11.25 -14.85
CA ASP A 27 0.36 -12.69 -15.01
C ASP A 27 1.52 -13.51 -14.40
N TRP A 28 1.88 -13.14 -13.16
CA TRP A 28 3.08 -13.65 -12.52
C TRP A 28 2.84 -15.08 -12.01
N ASN A 29 3.00 -16.04 -12.92
CA ASN A 29 2.75 -17.48 -12.75
C ASN A 29 3.78 -18.20 -11.85
N ILE A 30 4.51 -17.48 -10.98
CA ILE A 30 5.48 -18.08 -10.05
C ILE A 30 4.74 -18.91 -8.98
N LEU A 31 3.54 -18.48 -8.59
CA LEU A 31 2.67 -19.16 -7.65
C LEU A 31 1.24 -19.10 -8.16
N ASP A 32 0.59 -20.25 -8.28
CA ASP A 32 -0.83 -20.35 -8.61
C ASP A 32 -1.63 -19.98 -7.35
N LEU A 33 -2.01 -18.71 -7.22
CA LEU A 33 -2.69 -18.19 -6.03
C LEU A 33 -4.19 -18.43 -6.17
N PRO A 34 -4.83 -19.16 -5.22
CA PRO A 34 -6.28 -19.27 -5.19
C PRO A 34 -6.93 -17.90 -5.11
N SER A 35 -8.03 -17.71 -5.85
CA SER A 35 -8.87 -16.50 -5.79
C SER A 35 -9.27 -16.13 -4.36
N ASP A 36 -9.43 -17.14 -3.52
CA ASP A 36 -9.85 -16.99 -2.13
C ASP A 36 -8.78 -16.28 -1.27
N LEU A 37 -7.52 -16.17 -1.73
CA LEU A 37 -6.47 -15.48 -1.00
C LEU A 37 -6.43 -13.97 -1.28
N MET A 38 -7.22 -13.47 -2.23
CA MET A 38 -7.17 -12.06 -2.67
C MET A 38 -7.64 -11.07 -1.60
N PHE A 39 -8.25 -11.54 -0.50
CA PHE A 39 -8.58 -10.68 0.65
C PHE A 39 -7.38 -10.40 1.57
N ILE A 40 -6.28 -11.18 1.46
CA ILE A 40 -5.13 -11.09 2.37
C ILE A 40 -4.53 -9.68 2.45
N PRO A 41 -4.28 -8.97 1.32
CA PRO A 41 -3.79 -7.59 1.36
C PRO A 41 -4.70 -6.67 2.19
N GLY A 42 -6.03 -6.82 2.03
CA GLY A 42 -7.01 -6.04 2.78
C GLY A 42 -6.97 -6.31 4.29
N ILE A 43 -6.86 -7.58 4.69
CA ILE A 43 -6.73 -7.93 6.12
C ILE A 43 -5.45 -7.37 6.72
N LEU A 44 -4.32 -7.46 6.00
CA LEU A 44 -3.05 -6.92 6.48
C LEU A 44 -3.10 -5.40 6.63
N VAL A 45 -3.77 -4.68 5.73
CA VAL A 45 -3.99 -3.24 5.86
C VAL A 45 -4.80 -2.93 7.12
N LEU A 46 -5.91 -3.64 7.35
CA LEU A 46 -6.75 -3.45 8.54
C LEU A 46 -5.98 -3.76 9.83
N PHE A 47 -5.21 -4.85 9.85
CA PHE A 47 -4.42 -5.24 11.01
C PHE A 47 -3.30 -4.24 11.31
N THR A 48 -2.58 -3.81 10.27
CA THR A 48 -1.52 -2.79 10.37
C THR A 48 -2.09 -1.47 10.89
N TRP A 49 -3.22 -1.03 10.33
CA TRP A 49 -3.92 0.16 10.81
C TRP A 49 -4.33 0.03 12.28
N ALA A 50 -4.89 -1.11 12.69
CA ALA A 50 -5.30 -1.33 14.06
C ALA A 50 -4.12 -1.25 15.04
N ILE A 51 -2.99 -1.90 14.71
CA ILE A 51 -1.78 -1.83 15.53
C ILE A 51 -1.27 -0.39 15.64
N LEU A 52 -1.13 0.30 14.50
CA LEU A 52 -0.63 1.69 14.49
C LEU A 52 -1.56 2.63 15.26
N SER A 53 -2.87 2.45 15.12
CA SER A 53 -3.87 3.25 15.83
C SER A 53 -3.84 3.00 17.33
N LEU A 54 -3.69 1.75 17.76
CA LEU A 54 -3.56 1.40 19.18
C LEU A 54 -2.25 1.94 19.75
N ASP A 55 -1.13 1.79 19.03
CA ASP A 55 0.17 2.32 19.46
C ASP A 55 0.14 3.85 19.59
N TYR A 56 -0.55 4.54 18.67
CA TYR A 56 -0.73 5.98 18.76
C TYR A 56 -1.53 6.42 20.00
N HIS A 57 -2.65 5.76 20.28
CA HIS A 57 -3.52 6.17 21.39
C HIS A 57 -2.97 5.73 22.75
N PHE A 58 -2.40 4.53 22.84
CA PHE A 58 -2.05 3.88 24.10
C PHE A 58 -0.54 3.67 24.31
N GLY A 59 0.30 3.95 23.32
CA GLY A 59 1.76 3.85 23.42
C GLY A 59 2.40 4.93 24.29
N ASN A 60 3.70 4.74 24.57
CA ASN A 60 4.48 5.65 25.41
C ASN A 60 4.58 7.06 24.78
N LYS A 61 4.58 8.13 25.58
CA LYS A 61 4.63 9.52 25.11
C LYS A 61 5.85 9.80 24.22
N ASP A 62 7.01 9.24 24.56
CA ASP A 62 8.23 9.40 23.75
C ASP A 62 8.06 8.79 22.35
N SER A 63 7.34 7.67 22.24
CA SER A 63 6.99 7.09 20.94
C SER A 63 5.93 7.89 20.17
N LYS A 64 5.09 8.67 20.86
CA LYS A 64 4.12 9.57 20.19
C LYS A 64 4.79 10.79 19.58
N VAL A 65 5.83 11.33 20.23
CA VAL A 65 6.64 12.42 19.67
C VAL A 65 7.33 11.94 18.39
N ALA A 66 7.89 10.73 18.38
CA ALA A 66 8.46 10.06 17.21
C ALA A 66 7.45 9.61 16.14
N LEU A 67 6.14 9.85 16.31
CA LEU A 67 5.11 9.65 15.27
C LEU A 67 4.77 10.97 14.54
N TYR A 68 5.10 12.12 15.14
CA TYR A 68 4.79 13.47 14.65
C TYR A 68 6.02 14.37 14.60
N ASP A 69 7.22 13.79 14.51
CA ASP A 69 8.38 14.57 14.14
C ASP A 69 8.13 15.22 12.77
N GLU A 70 8.56 16.47 12.60
CA GLU A 70 8.47 17.23 11.35
C GLU A 70 9.03 16.43 10.18
N TYR A 71 10.07 15.64 10.42
CA TYR A 71 10.65 14.73 9.42
C TYR A 71 9.64 13.70 8.89
N ILE A 72 8.83 13.09 9.78
CA ILE A 72 7.83 12.10 9.39
C ILE A 72 6.66 12.76 8.68
N ALA A 73 6.22 13.92 9.17
CA ALA A 73 5.13 14.67 8.55
C ALA A 73 5.49 15.09 7.11
N ASP A 74 6.70 15.60 6.90
CA ASP A 74 7.22 15.96 5.57
C ASP A 74 7.29 14.73 4.63
N ARG A 75 7.81 13.60 5.12
CA ARG A 75 7.84 12.35 4.34
C ARG A 75 6.45 11.85 3.98
N PHE A 76 5.52 11.86 4.93
CA PHE A 76 4.14 11.47 4.69
C PHE A 76 3.49 12.39 3.65
N TYR A 77 3.71 13.69 3.75
CA TYR A 77 3.20 14.67 2.78
C TYR A 77 3.76 14.45 1.37
N LYS A 78 5.08 14.27 1.23
CA LYS A 78 5.74 13.99 -0.06
C LYS A 78 5.23 12.71 -0.70
N LEU A 79 5.09 11.64 0.10
CA LEU A 79 4.56 10.36 -0.38
C LEU A 79 3.08 10.45 -0.72
N GLY A 80 2.29 11.20 0.06
CA GLY A 80 0.89 11.48 -0.25
C GLY A 80 0.72 12.23 -1.57
N ALA A 81 1.55 13.24 -1.82
CA ALA A 81 1.54 13.98 -3.09
C ALA A 81 1.94 13.08 -4.28
N ALA A 82 3.02 12.30 -4.14
CA ALA A 82 3.44 11.34 -5.17
C ALA A 82 2.35 10.29 -5.43
N GLY A 83 1.76 9.75 -4.37
CA GLY A 83 0.66 8.78 -4.44
C GLY A 83 -0.58 9.34 -5.11
N TYR A 84 -0.93 10.60 -4.82
CA TYR A 84 -2.03 11.30 -5.48
C TYR A 84 -1.80 11.41 -6.99
N SER A 85 -0.60 11.85 -7.40
CA SER A 85 -0.24 11.98 -8.82
C SER A 85 -0.23 10.63 -9.54
N VAL A 86 0.40 9.61 -8.98
CA VAL A 86 0.48 8.27 -9.58
C VAL A 86 -0.91 7.64 -9.68
N THR A 87 -1.72 7.75 -8.62
CA THR A 87 -3.11 7.28 -8.63
C THR A 87 -3.92 7.96 -9.73
N GLY A 88 -3.85 9.29 -9.83
CA GLY A 88 -4.59 10.05 -10.84
C GLY A 88 -4.20 9.68 -12.27
N LEU A 89 -2.91 9.57 -12.56
CA LEU A 89 -2.42 9.18 -13.88
C LEU A 89 -2.80 7.75 -14.25
N GLY A 90 -2.68 6.81 -13.30
CA GLY A 90 -3.04 5.41 -13.55
C GLY A 90 -4.54 5.20 -13.69
N LEU A 91 -5.37 5.89 -12.90
CA LEU A 91 -6.82 5.90 -13.11
C LEU A 91 -7.18 6.45 -14.48
N PHE A 92 -6.60 7.59 -14.87
CA PHE A 92 -6.82 8.13 -16.22
C PHE A 92 -6.45 7.11 -17.30
N GLY A 93 -5.27 6.49 -17.21
CA GLY A 93 -4.83 5.47 -18.15
C GLY A 93 -5.79 4.27 -18.21
N LEU A 94 -6.15 3.70 -17.06
CA LEU A 94 -7.04 2.55 -16.97
C LEU A 94 -8.42 2.81 -17.57
N PHE A 95 -8.99 4.00 -17.34
CA PHE A 95 -10.28 4.40 -17.93
C PHE A 95 -10.13 4.71 -19.43
N ALA A 96 -9.06 5.39 -19.85
CA ALA A 96 -8.87 5.83 -21.23
C ALA A 96 -8.69 4.66 -22.22
N ILE A 97 -8.18 3.52 -21.76
CA ILE A 97 -8.00 2.33 -22.61
C ILE A 97 -9.27 1.45 -22.72
N GLN A 98 -10.33 1.75 -21.97
CA GLN A 98 -11.55 0.95 -22.03
C GLN A 98 -12.37 1.25 -23.29
N ASP A 99 -12.85 0.20 -23.96
CA ASP A 99 -13.88 0.33 -24.99
C ASP A 99 -15.26 0.30 -24.32
N TYR A 100 -15.77 1.48 -23.98
CA TYR A 100 -17.10 1.62 -23.38
C TYR A 100 -18.25 1.26 -24.34
N SER A 101 -18.01 1.20 -25.66
CA SER A 101 -19.05 0.80 -26.62
C SER A 101 -19.29 -0.70 -26.62
N ALA A 102 -18.34 -1.49 -26.11
CA ALA A 102 -18.38 -2.95 -25.99
C ALA A 102 -18.49 -3.42 -24.52
N TRP A 103 -19.09 -2.62 -23.64
CA TRP A 103 -19.17 -2.92 -22.21
C TRP A 103 -20.01 -4.17 -21.91
N SER A 104 -19.39 -5.18 -21.30
CA SER A 104 -20.03 -6.42 -20.82
C SER A 104 -19.76 -6.67 -19.34
N TRP A 105 -20.42 -7.67 -18.76
CA TRP A 105 -20.15 -8.10 -17.38
C TRP A 105 -18.72 -8.60 -17.19
N GLU A 106 -18.18 -9.32 -18.17
CA GLU A 106 -16.80 -9.81 -18.17
C GLU A 106 -15.80 -8.65 -18.25
N ALA A 107 -16.05 -7.68 -19.14
CA ALA A 107 -15.23 -6.48 -19.25
C ALA A 107 -15.25 -5.66 -17.94
N ALA A 108 -16.41 -5.52 -17.32
CA ALA A 108 -16.55 -4.83 -16.03
C ALA A 108 -15.76 -5.54 -14.92
N ASN A 109 -15.85 -6.87 -14.84
CA ASN A 109 -15.11 -7.66 -13.84
C ASN A 109 -13.59 -7.55 -14.05
N ALA A 110 -13.11 -7.68 -15.28
CA ALA A 110 -11.70 -7.52 -15.60
C ALA A 110 -11.19 -6.11 -15.25
N PHE A 111 -12.00 -5.08 -15.55
CA PHE A 111 -11.68 -3.70 -15.19
C PHE A 111 -11.58 -3.51 -13.67
N ILE A 112 -12.53 -4.04 -12.88
CA ILE A 112 -12.51 -3.98 -11.41
C ILE A 112 -11.27 -4.68 -10.83
N LEU A 113 -10.87 -5.81 -11.40
CA LEU A 113 -9.67 -6.54 -10.99
C LEU A 113 -8.40 -5.72 -11.27
N ASN A 114 -8.27 -5.17 -12.49
CA ASN A 114 -7.15 -4.31 -12.86
C ASN A 114 -7.07 -3.05 -11.98
N LEU A 115 -8.22 -2.45 -11.68
CA LEU A 115 -8.33 -1.30 -10.79
C LEU A 115 -7.87 -1.64 -9.37
N SER A 116 -8.34 -2.76 -8.84
CA SER A 116 -7.96 -3.23 -7.50
C SER A 116 -6.47 -3.54 -7.42
N ALA A 117 -5.93 -4.23 -8.43
CA ALA A 117 -4.51 -4.54 -8.52
C ALA A 117 -3.64 -3.29 -8.63
N PHE A 118 -4.07 -2.31 -9.43
CA PHE A 118 -3.40 -1.02 -9.53
C PHE A 118 -3.35 -0.30 -8.17
N PHE A 119 -4.47 -0.25 -7.44
CA PHE A 119 -4.48 0.34 -6.10
C PHE A 119 -3.53 -0.39 -5.15
N TRP A 120 -3.55 -1.73 -5.13
CA TRP A 120 -2.60 -2.50 -4.32
C TRP A 120 -1.16 -2.20 -4.66
N PHE A 121 -0.84 -2.07 -5.95
CA PHE A 121 0.50 -1.72 -6.39
C PHE A 121 0.93 -0.35 -5.88
N VAL A 122 0.09 0.68 -6.08
CA VAL A 122 0.41 2.05 -5.68
C VAL A 122 0.53 2.17 -4.16
N PHE A 123 -0.48 1.73 -3.40
CA PHE A 123 -0.47 1.82 -1.94
C PHE A 123 0.64 0.96 -1.33
N GLY A 124 0.83 -0.27 -1.83
CA GLY A 124 1.91 -1.15 -1.39
C GLY A 124 3.28 -0.51 -1.59
N SER A 125 3.52 0.07 -2.77
CA SER A 125 4.77 0.76 -3.09
C SER A 125 5.03 1.95 -2.17
N LEU A 126 4.03 2.80 -1.94
CA LEU A 126 4.15 3.95 -1.04
C LEU A 126 4.45 3.51 0.40
N ILE A 127 3.78 2.47 0.88
CA ILE A 127 4.01 1.91 2.22
C ILE A 127 5.43 1.33 2.33
N VAL A 128 5.93 0.63 1.32
CA VAL A 128 7.31 0.13 1.32
C VAL A 128 8.31 1.28 1.35
N ILE A 129 8.12 2.32 0.54
CA ILE A 129 9.01 3.50 0.56
C ILE A 129 8.95 4.20 1.92
N PHE A 130 7.76 4.30 2.52
CA PHE A 130 7.60 4.83 3.87
C PHE A 130 8.34 3.95 4.91
N SER A 131 8.20 2.64 4.82
CA SER A 131 8.86 1.72 5.75
C SER A 131 10.39 1.82 5.71
N TYR A 132 10.95 2.09 4.53
CA TYR A 132 12.40 2.27 4.37
C TYR A 132 12.93 3.47 5.14
N GLY A 133 12.19 4.59 5.16
CA GLY A 133 12.63 5.75 5.93
C GLY A 133 12.53 5.53 7.45
N ASP A 134 11.59 4.71 7.92
CA ASP A 134 11.56 4.29 9.33
C ASP A 134 12.73 3.35 9.67
N TYR A 135 13.09 2.46 8.74
CA TYR A 135 14.27 1.62 8.90
C TYR A 135 15.54 2.47 9.00
N LYS A 136 15.70 3.48 8.14
CA LYS A 136 16.85 4.39 8.19
C LYS A 136 16.97 5.09 9.54
N GLU A 137 15.88 5.65 10.06
CA GLU A 137 15.85 6.29 11.37
C GLU A 137 16.24 5.32 12.50
N SER A 138 15.85 4.05 12.38
CA SER A 138 16.20 3.04 13.38
C SER A 138 17.70 2.69 13.44
N VAL A 139 18.45 2.99 12.38
CA VAL A 139 19.88 2.69 12.25
C VAL A 139 20.73 3.94 12.47
N ASP A 140 20.33 5.07 11.89
CA ASP A 140 21.13 6.29 11.83
C ASP A 140 20.90 7.24 13.03
N GLY A 141 19.80 7.06 13.78
CA GLY A 141 19.37 7.97 14.86
C GLY A 141 18.92 9.33 14.33
#